data_AF-A0A1Y3Q755-F1
#
_entry.id   AF-A0A1Y3Q755-F1
#
_cell.length_a   1.000
_cell.length_b   1.000
_cell.length_c   1.000
_cell.angle_alpha   90.00
_cell.angle_beta   90.00
_cell.angle_gamma   90.00
#
_symmetry.space_group_name_H-M   'P 1'
#
loop_
_entity.id
_entity.type
_entity.pdbx_description
1 polymer ?
#
loop_
_entity_poly.entity_id
_entity_poly.type
_entity_poly.pdbx_seq_one_letter_code
_entity_poly.pdbx_strand_id
1 'polypeptide(L)'
;MDSMLELSVVPFDSGLSITLKGDLDQQAEPKIRSILNWEEGLGDGRRYLILNLHEVNFINSAGMALLIRIARTGRKRDYHTFICGASAHYQKLFRMVGLTEYVMLYPDDYAAMQRIEALESGVTGAGQV
;
A
#
# COMPACT_ATOMS: atom_id res chain seq x y z
N MET A 1 18.98 -6.34 -18.59
CA MET A 1 17.57 -6.43 -18.14
C MET A 1 17.39 -5.32 -17.13
N ASP A 2 17.08 -4.12 -17.61
CA ASP A 2 16.70 -2.97 -16.79
C ASP A 2 15.22 -3.09 -16.46
N SER A 3 14.85 -3.90 -15.48
CA SER A 3 13.52 -3.78 -14.89
C SER A 3 13.58 -2.68 -13.84
N MET A 4 13.68 -1.42 -14.27
CA MET A 4 13.58 -0.30 -13.35
C MET A 4 12.15 -0.21 -12.84
N LEU A 5 11.99 -0.22 -11.51
CA LEU A 5 10.70 0.07 -10.89
C LEU A 5 10.31 1.53 -11.19
N GLU A 6 9.17 1.69 -11.83
CA GLU A 6 8.50 2.97 -11.98
C GLU A 6 7.42 3.10 -10.90
N LEU A 7 7.22 4.33 -10.42
CA LEU A 7 6.09 4.62 -9.57
C LEU A 7 5.49 5.99 -9.84
N SER A 8 4.18 6.07 -9.69
CA SER A 8 3.41 7.30 -9.69
C SER A 8 2.68 7.44 -8.36
N VAL A 9 2.62 8.67 -7.85
CA VAL A 9 1.95 8.98 -6.59
C VAL A 9 0.82 9.95 -6.86
N VAL A 10 -0.38 9.59 -6.43
CA VAL A 10 -1.58 10.42 -6.53
C VAL A 10 -2.07 10.68 -5.10
N PRO A 11 -1.90 11.92 -4.58
CA PRO A 11 -2.49 12.28 -3.30
C PRO A 11 -4.01 12.43 -3.41
N PHE A 12 -4.70 12.14 -2.32
CA PHE A 12 -6.11 12.45 -2.11
C PHE A 12 -6.30 12.97 -0.67
N ASP A 13 -7.50 13.45 -0.35
CA ASP A 13 -7.78 14.21 0.87
C ASP A 13 -7.25 13.57 2.16
N SER A 14 -7.40 12.26 2.30
CA SER A 14 -7.04 11.51 3.52
C SER A 14 -5.85 10.56 3.34
N GLY A 15 -5.18 10.56 2.18
CA GLY A 15 -4.20 9.53 1.86
C GLY A 15 -3.40 9.70 0.58
N LEU A 16 -2.64 8.65 0.25
CA LEU A 16 -1.81 8.55 -0.96
C LEU A 16 -2.13 7.24 -1.67
N SER A 17 -2.30 7.29 -2.99
CA SER A 17 -2.25 6.09 -3.84
C SER A 17 -0.92 6.06 -4.59
N ILE A 18 -0.24 4.91 -4.55
CA ILE A 18 1.03 4.67 -5.24
C ILE A 18 0.82 3.53 -6.22
N THR A 19 0.97 3.82 -7.51
CA THR A 19 1.04 2.76 -8.52
C THR A 19 2.48 2.33 -8.70
N LEU A 20 2.71 1.02 -8.60
CA LEU A 20 4.01 0.39 -8.77
C LEU A 20 4.01 -0.37 -10.09
N LYS A 21 5.01 -0.12 -10.93
CA LYS A 21 5.13 -0.71 -12.26
C LYS A 21 6.51 -1.32 -12.46
N GLY A 22 6.55 -2.60 -12.83
CA GLY A 22 7.78 -3.37 -12.98
C GLY A 22 7.99 -4.39 -11.86
N ASP A 23 9.21 -4.51 -11.37
CA ASP A 23 9.59 -5.58 -10.44
C ASP A 23 9.81 -5.04 -9.02
N LEU A 24 9.24 -5.73 -8.03
CA LEU A 24 9.53 -5.51 -6.62
C LEU A 24 10.66 -6.44 -6.18
N ASP A 25 11.88 -5.92 -6.27
CA ASP A 25 13.12 -6.59 -5.88
C ASP A 25 13.95 -5.75 -4.89
N GLN A 26 15.24 -6.05 -4.78
CA GLN A 26 16.17 -5.33 -3.92
C GLN A 26 16.36 -3.84 -4.27
N GLN A 27 16.02 -3.43 -5.50
CA GLN A 27 16.12 -2.06 -5.98
C GLN A 27 14.84 -1.25 -5.75
N ALA A 28 13.73 -1.92 -5.43
CA ALA A 28 12.44 -1.28 -5.21
C ALA A 28 12.45 -0.34 -3.99
N GLU A 29 13.05 -0.77 -2.88
CA GLU A 29 13.08 0.00 -1.64
C GLU A 29 13.71 1.40 -1.79
N PRO A 30 14.97 1.55 -2.25
CA PRO A 30 15.56 2.88 -2.37
C PRO A 30 14.76 3.77 -3.33
N LYS A 31 14.14 3.19 -4.35
CA LYS A 31 13.32 3.92 -5.31
C LYS A 31 12.03 4.45 -4.67
N ILE A 32 11.29 3.63 -3.92
CA ILE A 32 10.11 4.08 -3.18
C ILE A 32 10.51 5.12 -2.13
N ARG A 33 11.60 4.91 -1.37
CA ARG A 33 12.07 5.85 -0.33
C ARG A 33 12.44 7.22 -0.88
N SER A 34 12.93 7.29 -2.12
CA SER A 34 13.28 8.57 -2.75
C SER A 34 12.07 9.48 -3.00
N ILE A 35 10.84 8.92 -2.96
CA ILE A 35 9.60 9.63 -3.26
C ILE A 35 8.69 9.69 -2.03
N LEU A 36 8.59 8.59 -1.27
CA LEU A 36 7.82 8.53 -0.03
C LEU A 36 8.66 7.91 1.09
N ASN A 37 8.89 8.67 2.15
CA ASN A 37 9.47 8.15 3.38
C ASN A 37 8.38 7.59 4.32
N TRP A 38 7.85 6.41 3.99
CA TRP A 38 6.75 5.77 4.74
C TRP A 38 7.08 5.49 6.22
N GLU A 39 8.36 5.50 6.57
CA GLU A 39 8.83 5.34 7.95
C GLU A 39 8.55 6.54 8.83
N GLU A 40 8.46 7.75 8.27
CA GLU A 40 8.12 8.98 8.98
C GLU A 40 6.61 9.23 9.01
N GLY A 41 5.86 8.55 8.14
CA GLY A 41 4.41 8.70 7.97
C GLY A 41 4.07 9.12 6.54
N LEU A 42 2.81 9.47 6.30
CA LEU A 42 2.32 9.88 4.98
C LEU A 42 2.28 11.41 4.79
N GLY A 43 2.70 12.16 5.82
CA GLY A 43 2.60 13.63 5.87
C GLY A 43 1.16 14.13 5.98
N ASP A 44 0.99 15.42 6.29
CA ASP A 44 -0.29 16.15 6.20
C ASP A 44 -1.49 15.50 6.92
N GLY A 45 -1.25 14.74 7.98
CA GLY A 45 -2.31 14.02 8.71
C GLY A 45 -2.97 12.88 7.93
N ARG A 46 -2.41 12.48 6.79
CA ARG A 46 -2.92 11.39 5.95
C ARG A 46 -2.87 10.05 6.70
N ARG A 47 -3.97 9.30 6.61
CA ARG A 47 -4.19 8.03 7.35
C ARG A 47 -4.33 6.81 6.44
N TYR A 48 -4.22 6.99 5.13
CA TYR A 48 -4.47 5.93 4.15
C TYR A 48 -3.37 5.85 3.10
N LEU A 49 -2.84 4.65 2.90
CA LEU A 49 -1.90 4.33 1.83
C LEU A 49 -2.49 3.22 0.96
N ILE A 50 -2.59 3.46 -0.34
CA ILE A 50 -2.95 2.45 -1.33
C ILE A 50 -1.69 2.09 -2.12
N LEU A 51 -1.37 0.80 -2.21
CA LEU A 51 -0.33 0.25 -3.06
C LEU A 51 -0.99 -0.49 -4.23
N ASN A 52 -0.97 0.11 -5.41
CA ASN A 52 -1.50 -0.49 -6.62
C ASN A 52 -0.42 -1.32 -7.32
N LEU A 53 -0.66 -2.63 -7.38
CA LEU A 53 0.24 -3.63 -7.93
C LEU A 53 -0.22 -4.16 -9.30
N HIS A 54 -1.17 -3.50 -9.96
CA HIS A 54 -1.73 -3.97 -11.23
C HIS A 54 -0.67 -4.10 -12.34
N GLU A 55 0.35 -3.25 -12.31
CA GLU A 55 1.48 -3.27 -13.26
C GLU A 55 2.76 -3.89 -12.67
N VAL A 56 2.65 -4.59 -11.53
CA VAL A 56 3.78 -5.33 -10.95
C VAL A 56 3.88 -6.71 -11.60
N ASN A 57 4.99 -6.94 -12.29
CA ASN A 57 5.21 -8.18 -13.04
C ASN A 57 5.80 -9.28 -12.14
N PHE A 58 6.64 -8.88 -11.19
CA PHE A 58 7.38 -9.82 -10.36
C PHE A 58 7.64 -9.27 -8.95
N ILE A 59 7.53 -10.14 -7.95
CA ILE A 59 7.88 -9.88 -6.56
C ILE A 59 8.75 -11.04 -6.07
N ASN A 60 9.97 -10.74 -5.64
CA ASN A 60 10.86 -11.74 -5.02
C ASN A 60 10.82 -11.66 -3.49
N SER A 61 11.75 -12.35 -2.82
CA SER A 61 11.87 -12.33 -1.36
C SER A 61 12.13 -10.91 -0.79
N ALA A 62 12.96 -10.11 -1.45
CA ALA A 62 13.25 -8.74 -1.04
C ALA A 62 12.02 -7.83 -1.20
N GLY A 63 11.29 -7.95 -2.31
CA GLY A 63 10.03 -7.24 -2.53
C GLY A 63 8.94 -7.61 -1.53
N MET A 64 8.80 -8.91 -1.23
CA MET A 64 7.88 -9.37 -0.18
C MET A 64 8.24 -8.81 1.19
N ALA A 65 9.52 -8.82 1.56
CA ALA A 65 9.99 -8.24 2.82
C ALA A 65 9.73 -6.73 2.87
N LEU A 66 9.86 -6.02 1.74
CA LEU A 66 9.54 -4.60 1.62
C LEU A 66 8.05 -4.33 1.85
N LEU A 67 7.15 -5.06 1.21
CA LEU A 67 5.70 -4.92 1.44
C LEU A 67 5.33 -5.17 2.91
N ILE A 68 5.93 -6.19 3.54
CA ILE A 68 5.73 -6.46 4.98
C ILE A 68 6.22 -5.30 5.84
N ARG A 69 7.38 -4.71 5.53
CA ARG A 69 7.91 -3.54 6.27
C ARG A 69 6.96 -2.35 6.15
N ILE A 70 6.51 -2.01 4.93
CA ILE A 70 5.57 -0.91 4.70
C ILE A 70 4.29 -1.14 5.50
N ALA A 71 3.71 -2.34 5.40
CA ALA A 71 2.46 -2.68 6.09
C ALA A 71 2.57 -2.60 7.62
N ARG A 72 3.64 -3.15 8.21
CA ARG A 72 3.89 -3.09 9.65
C ARG A 72 4.14 -1.67 10.13
N THR A 73 4.84 -0.87 9.33
CA THR A 73 5.09 0.53 9.64
C THR A 73 3.80 1.35 9.62
N GLY A 74 2.90 1.10 8.66
CA GLY A 74 1.57 1.72 8.65
C GLY A 74 0.80 1.50 9.93
N ARG A 75 0.72 0.24 10.38
CA ARG A 75 0.12 -0.08 11.67
C ARG A 75 0.80 0.62 12.85
N LYS A 76 2.13 0.74 12.85
CA LYS A 76 2.89 1.44 13.90
C LYS A 76 2.68 2.96 13.88
N ARG A 77 2.42 3.54 12.70
CA ARG A 77 2.26 4.97 12.45
C ARG A 77 0.80 5.40 12.34
N ASP A 78 -0.13 4.52 12.70
CA ASP A 78 -1.58 4.76 12.70
C ASP A 78 -2.17 5.16 11.34
N TYR A 79 -1.65 4.58 10.25
CA TYR A 79 -2.26 4.63 8.93
C TYR A 79 -2.60 3.24 8.40
N HIS A 80 -3.71 3.14 7.68
CA HIS A 80 -4.14 1.90 7.07
C HIS A 80 -3.47 1.73 5.70
N THR A 81 -3.00 0.51 5.46
CA THR A 81 -2.40 0.13 4.18
C THR A 81 -3.35 -0.78 3.40
N PHE A 82 -3.61 -0.42 2.17
CA PHE A 82 -4.38 -1.18 1.20
C PHE A 82 -3.45 -1.66 0.09
N ILE A 83 -3.68 -2.87 -0.40
CA ILE A 83 -3.04 -3.37 -1.62
C ILE A 83 -4.13 -3.69 -2.62
N CYS A 84 -4.00 -3.17 -3.83
CA CYS A 84 -4.91 -3.47 -4.93
C CYS A 84 -4.18 -3.98 -6.17
N GLY A 85 -4.90 -4.56 -7.14
CA GLY A 85 -4.32 -5.01 -8.41
C GLY A 85 -3.39 -6.22 -8.32
N ALA A 86 -3.23 -6.83 -7.15
CA ALA A 86 -2.35 -8.00 -6.99
C ALA A 86 -2.92 -9.22 -7.73
N SER A 87 -2.08 -9.92 -8.50
CA SER A 87 -2.48 -11.17 -9.17
C SER A 87 -2.92 -12.25 -8.17
N ALA A 88 -3.73 -13.22 -8.61
CA ALA A 88 -4.20 -14.31 -7.75
C ALA A 88 -3.04 -15.11 -7.11
N HIS A 89 -1.92 -15.26 -7.84
CA HIS A 89 -0.69 -15.86 -7.33
C HIS A 89 -0.14 -15.07 -6.13
N TYR A 90 0.03 -13.76 -6.27
CA TYR A 90 0.54 -12.92 -5.19
C TYR A 90 -0.43 -12.78 -4.02
N GLN A 91 -1.74 -12.69 -4.27
CA GLN A 91 -2.72 -12.71 -3.19
C GLN A 91 -2.62 -13.98 -2.32
N LYS A 92 -2.37 -15.14 -2.93
CA LYS A 92 -2.13 -16.39 -2.19
C LYS A 92 -0.85 -16.33 -1.38
N LEU A 93 0.23 -15.81 -1.95
CA LEU A 93 1.50 -15.63 -1.23
C LEU A 93 1.36 -14.65 -0.07
N PHE A 94 0.66 -13.53 -0.25
CA PHE A 94 0.41 -12.54 0.79
C PHE A 94 -0.30 -13.15 2.00
N ARG A 95 -1.29 -14.00 1.77
CA ARG A 95 -1.96 -14.76 2.84
C ARG A 95 -1.02 -15.74 3.52
N MET A 96 -0.20 -16.47 2.74
CA MET A 96 0.71 -17.47 3.27
C MET A 96 1.78 -16.88 4.19
N VAL A 97 2.31 -15.69 3.85
CA VAL A 97 3.33 -15.02 4.66
C VAL A 97 2.76 -14.11 5.76
N GLY A 98 1.44 -14.07 5.92
CA GLY A 98 0.77 -13.24 6.93
C GLY A 98 0.72 -11.74 6.61
N LEU A 99 1.02 -11.31 5.38
CA LEU A 99 0.95 -9.89 5.00
C LEU A 99 -0.47 -9.32 5.18
N THR A 100 -1.49 -10.15 4.94
CA THR A 100 -2.91 -9.78 5.09
C THR A 100 -3.36 -9.52 6.53
N GLU A 101 -2.49 -9.72 7.53
CA GLU A 101 -2.76 -9.28 8.91
C GLU A 101 -2.57 -7.76 9.10
N TYR A 102 -1.88 -7.11 8.16
CA TYR A 102 -1.50 -5.70 8.23
C TYR A 102 -2.07 -4.86 7.07
N VAL A 103 -2.53 -5.51 6.01
CA VAL A 103 -3.09 -4.84 4.83
C VAL A 103 -4.45 -5.42 4.46
N MET A 104 -5.28 -4.60 3.82
CA MET A 104 -6.52 -5.04 3.19
C MET A 104 -6.31 -5.19 1.68
N LEU A 105 -6.80 -6.29 1.10
CA LEU A 105 -6.67 -6.57 -0.33
C LEU A 105 -7.95 -6.17 -1.08
N TYR A 106 -7.78 -5.45 -2.18
CA TYR A 106 -8.86 -5.01 -3.07
C TYR A 106 -8.55 -5.35 -4.54
N PRO A 107 -9.55 -5.46 -5.42
CA PRO A 107 -9.31 -5.69 -6.84
C PRO A 107 -8.59 -4.51 -7.50
N ASP A 108 -8.98 -3.28 -7.16
CA ASP A 108 -8.51 -2.05 -7.78
C ASP A 108 -8.55 -0.86 -6.80
N ASP A 109 -8.04 0.30 -7.24
CA ASP A 109 -8.05 1.54 -6.47
C ASP A 109 -9.47 1.99 -6.12
N TYR A 110 -10.43 1.80 -7.03
CA TYR A 110 -11.82 2.24 -6.82
C TYR A 110 -12.48 1.52 -5.64
N ALA A 111 -12.30 0.21 -5.52
CA ALA A 111 -12.81 -0.57 -4.40
C ALA A 111 -12.11 -0.21 -3.07
N ALA A 112 -10.80 0.10 -3.11
CA ALA A 112 -10.07 0.58 -1.95
C ALA A 112 -10.57 1.97 -1.50
N MET A 113 -10.82 2.88 -2.44
CA MET A 113 -11.34 4.22 -2.15
C MET A 113 -12.76 4.17 -1.55
N GLN A 114 -13.65 3.33 -2.09
CA GLN A 114 -14.97 3.11 -1.48
C GLN A 114 -14.87 2.60 -0.03
N ARG A 115 -13.90 1.73 0.26
CA ARG A 115 -13.66 1.29 1.64
C ARG A 115 -13.22 2.45 2.53
N ILE A 116 -12.31 3.30 2.04
CA ILE A 116 -11.82 4.47 2.77
C ILE A 116 -12.97 5.44 3.06
N GLU A 117 -13.80 5.75 2.07
CA GLU A 117 -14.99 6.60 2.25
C GLU A 117 -15.94 6.05 3.33
N ALA A 118 -16.17 4.73 3.34
CA ALA A 118 -16.98 4.08 4.36
C ALA A 118 -16.35 4.15 5.76
N LEU A 119 -15.02 4.04 5.86
CA LEU A 119 -14.28 4.19 7.13
C LEU A 119 -14.38 5.63 7.66
N GLU A 120 -14.19 6.62 6.80
CA GLU A 120 -14.30 8.04 7.18
C GLU A 120 -15.73 8.41 7.62
N SER A 121 -16.74 7.94 6.88
CA SER A 121 -18.15 8.19 7.19
C SER A 121 -18.57 7.57 8.53
N GLY A 122 -17.97 6.43 8.91
CA GLY A 122 -18.20 5.79 10.20
C GLY A 122 -17.52 6.49 11.38
N VAL A 123 -16.41 7.19 11.14
CA VAL A 123 -15.69 7.96 12.18
C VAL A 123 -16.46 9.22 12.59
N THR A 124 -17.22 9.84 11.67
CA THR A 124 -18.02 11.05 11.95
C THR A 124 -19.18 10.79 12.94
N GLY A 125 -19.55 9.54 13.20
CA GLY A 125 -20.64 9.18 14.12
C GLY A 125 -20.26 8.89 15.58
N ALA A 126 -18.97 8.79 15.92
CA ALA A 126 -18.53 8.31 17.24
C ALA A 126 -18.22 9.41 18.28
N GLY A 127 -18.59 10.67 18.00
CA GLY A 127 -18.24 11.84 18.81
C GLY A 127 -19.39 12.60 19.47
N GLN A 128 -20.60 12.02 19.53
CA GLN A 128 -21.72 12.62 20.27
C GLN A 128 -22.28 11.63 21.31
N VAL A 129 -21.66 11.58 22.48
CA VAL A 129 -22.30 11.25 23.76
C VAL A 129 -21.74 12.14 24.86
#